data_AF-A0A652ZUB1-F1
#
_entry.id   AF-A0A652ZUB1-F1
#
_cell.length_a   1.000
_cell.length_b   1.000
_cell.length_c   1.000
_cell.angle_alpha   90.00
_cell.angle_beta   90.00
_cell.angle_gamma   90.00
#
_symmetry.space_group_name_H-M   'P 1'
#
loop_
_entity.id
_entity.type
_entity.pdbx_description
1 polymer ?
#
loop_
_entity_poly.entity_id
_entity_poly.type
_entity_poly.pdbx_seq_one_letter_code
_entity_poly.pdbx_strand_id
1 'polypeptide(L)'
;MKKFLIFAMSIGLMLAGCDLFPSFTINDILGEWDFSDRTIKGKAATDIHLSILDENTFDLGWDTSENDYWIACNGAMKNNVFTGTYDAWDGKLVGDSQIVDDANIKITFTLNDDKLTATFEGSGLLDGVTLTEGVKQVY
;
A
#
# COMPACT_ATOMS: atom_id res chain seq x y z
N MET A 1 65.64 -11.83 -30.74
CA MET A 1 64.45 -11.91 -29.87
C MET A 1 64.45 -10.64 -29.02
N LYS A 2 63.52 -9.71 -29.30
CA LYS A 2 63.58 -8.33 -28.81
C LYS A 2 62.24 -7.95 -28.15
N LYS A 3 62.37 -7.49 -26.90
CA LYS A 3 61.65 -6.40 -26.21
C LYS A 3 60.43 -6.70 -25.34
N PHE A 4 60.57 -6.14 -24.13
CA PHE A 4 59.61 -5.82 -23.07
C PHE A 4 58.52 -4.80 -23.48
N LEU A 5 57.53 -4.69 -22.58
CA LEU A 5 56.84 -3.48 -22.06
C LEU A 5 55.38 -3.17 -22.51
N ILE A 6 54.45 -3.47 -21.57
CA ILE A 6 53.36 -2.66 -20.97
C ILE A 6 52.52 -1.74 -21.86
N PHE A 7 51.18 -1.89 -21.86
CA PHE A 7 50.27 -0.76 -21.59
C PHE A 7 48.88 -1.22 -21.11
N ALA A 8 48.39 -0.56 -20.07
CA ALA A 8 47.10 -0.71 -19.45
C ALA A 8 45.95 -0.23 -20.37
N MET A 9 44.80 -0.89 -20.27
CA MET A 9 43.52 -0.25 -20.58
C MET A 9 42.55 -0.53 -19.44
N SER A 10 42.61 0.39 -18.47
CA SER A 10 41.57 0.64 -17.49
C SER A 10 40.32 1.18 -18.19
N ILE A 11 39.14 0.70 -17.79
CA ILE A 11 37.83 1.39 -17.65
C ILE A 11 36.93 0.25 -17.11
N GLY A 12 36.53 0.22 -15.84
CA GLY A 12 35.85 1.31 -15.16
C GLY A 12 34.36 1.29 -15.49
N LEU A 13 33.67 0.16 -15.28
CA LEU A 13 32.20 0.07 -15.28
C LEU A 13 31.75 -0.30 -13.86
N MET A 14 32.05 0.62 -12.95
CA MET A 14 31.33 0.79 -11.71
C MET A 14 30.44 2.02 -11.90
N LEU A 15 29.18 1.93 -11.47
CA LEU A 15 28.26 3.05 -11.20
C LEU A 15 27.48 3.63 -12.40
N ALA A 16 26.57 2.84 -12.93
CA ALA A 16 25.27 3.35 -13.36
C ALA A 16 24.22 2.25 -13.18
N GLY A 17 24.02 1.82 -11.92
CA GLY A 17 22.70 1.37 -11.52
C GLY A 17 21.80 2.60 -11.51
N CYS A 18 21.52 3.17 -12.69
CA CYS A 18 20.30 3.96 -12.83
C CYS A 18 19.19 3.00 -12.43
N ASP A 19 18.42 3.34 -11.41
CA ASP A 19 17.18 2.65 -11.10
C ASP A 19 16.40 2.55 -12.41
N LEU A 20 16.41 1.36 -13.00
CA LEU A 20 15.82 1.06 -14.32
C LEU A 20 14.29 1.08 -14.27
N PHE A 21 13.75 1.42 -13.10
CA PHE A 21 12.35 1.58 -12.80
C PHE A 21 12.21 2.92 -12.09
N PRO A 22 11.26 3.79 -12.50
CA PRO A 22 10.95 4.96 -11.71
C PRO A 22 10.72 4.52 -10.26
N SER A 23 11.36 5.21 -9.31
CA SER A 23 11.18 4.92 -7.90
C SER A 23 9.72 5.21 -7.56
N PHE A 24 8.94 4.16 -7.27
CA PHE A 24 7.61 4.33 -6.71
C PHE A 24 7.74 5.07 -5.38
N THR A 25 7.07 6.21 -5.25
CA THR A 25 7.07 7.06 -4.05
C THR A 25 5.66 7.22 -3.52
N ILE A 26 5.53 7.66 -2.26
CA ILE A 26 4.24 8.00 -1.66
C ILE A 26 3.49 9.05 -2.49
N ASN A 27 4.20 10.00 -3.11
CA ASN A 27 3.59 11.07 -3.92
C ASN A 27 2.79 10.55 -5.12
N ASP A 28 3.13 9.36 -5.62
CA ASP A 28 2.41 8.74 -6.74
C ASP A 28 0.99 8.30 -6.34
N ILE A 29 0.80 7.97 -5.05
CA ILE A 29 -0.45 7.41 -4.54
C ILE A 29 -1.12 8.26 -3.45
N LEU A 30 -0.52 9.37 -3.04
CA LEU A 30 -1.10 10.27 -2.03
C LEU A 30 -2.51 10.74 -2.42
N GLY A 31 -3.43 10.74 -1.46
CA GLY A 31 -4.81 11.20 -1.61
C GLY A 31 -5.85 10.11 -1.40
N GLU A 32 -7.04 10.37 -1.93
CA GLU A 32 -8.26 9.61 -1.65
C GLU A 32 -8.61 8.68 -2.81
N TRP A 33 -8.92 7.41 -2.53
CA TRP A 33 -9.16 6.38 -3.55
C TRP A 33 -10.41 5.57 -3.26
N ASP A 34 -11.31 5.49 -4.26
CA ASP A 34 -12.51 4.66 -4.18
C ASP A 34 -12.33 3.37 -4.97
N PHE A 35 -12.87 2.28 -4.43
CA PHE A 35 -12.87 0.96 -5.07
C PHE A 35 -14.30 0.50 -5.30
N SER A 36 -14.52 -0.25 -6.38
CA SER A 36 -15.83 -0.85 -6.64
C SER A 36 -16.19 -1.91 -5.60
N ASP A 37 -17.49 -2.04 -5.34
CA ASP A 37 -18.09 -3.07 -4.50
C ASP A 37 -17.53 -4.46 -4.80
N ARG A 38 -17.29 -5.23 -3.73
CA ARG A 38 -16.72 -6.58 -3.84
C ARG A 38 -16.97 -7.42 -2.60
N THR A 39 -16.51 -8.66 -2.64
CA THR A 39 -16.51 -9.52 -1.46
C THR A 39 -15.18 -9.39 -0.71
N ILE A 40 -15.24 -8.97 0.56
CA ILE A 40 -14.10 -8.96 1.48
C ILE A 40 -14.39 -9.97 2.59
N LYS A 41 -13.50 -10.95 2.78
CA LYS A 41 -13.64 -12.01 3.81
C LYS A 41 -15.02 -12.71 3.82
N GLY A 42 -15.60 -12.91 2.64
CA GLY A 42 -16.90 -13.57 2.48
C GLY A 42 -18.14 -12.68 2.70
N LYS A 43 -17.96 -11.39 2.99
CA LYS A 43 -19.07 -10.42 3.09
C LYS A 43 -19.09 -9.48 1.89
N ALA A 44 -20.28 -9.11 1.44
CA ALA A 44 -20.43 -8.05 0.46
C ALA A 44 -20.04 -6.71 1.10
N ALA A 45 -19.07 -6.03 0.48
CA ALA A 45 -18.52 -4.76 0.90
C ALA A 45 -18.84 -3.68 -0.14
N THR A 46 -19.34 -2.55 0.31
CA THR A 46 -19.64 -1.34 -0.49
C THR A 46 -18.88 -0.15 0.06
N ASP A 47 -18.88 0.96 -0.68
CA ASP A 47 -18.28 2.24 -0.24
C ASP A 47 -16.84 2.08 0.25
N ILE A 48 -16.06 1.28 -0.49
CA ILE A 48 -14.69 0.92 -0.12
C ILE A 48 -13.78 2.11 -0.45
N HIS A 49 -13.21 2.70 0.59
CA HIS A 49 -12.45 3.94 0.50
C HIS A 49 -11.08 3.80 1.17
N LEU A 50 -10.02 4.25 0.50
CA LEU A 50 -8.67 4.30 1.06
C LEU A 50 -8.13 5.73 1.00
N SER A 51 -7.83 6.28 2.16
CA SER A 51 -7.17 7.57 2.34
C SER A 51 -5.69 7.36 2.58
N ILE A 52 -4.87 7.86 1.66
CA ILE A 52 -3.41 7.84 1.76
C ILE A 52 -2.95 9.23 2.21
N LEU A 53 -2.76 9.41 3.53
CA LEU A 53 -2.57 10.71 4.16
C LEU A 53 -1.11 11.19 4.12
N ASP A 54 -0.17 10.29 4.42
CA ASP A 54 1.28 10.54 4.32
C ASP A 54 2.07 9.21 4.26
N GLU A 55 3.39 9.25 4.47
CA GLU A 55 4.25 8.05 4.43
C GLU A 55 4.10 7.12 5.64
N ASN A 56 3.33 7.54 6.65
CA ASN A 56 3.18 6.88 7.94
C ASN A 56 1.74 6.52 8.29
N THR A 57 0.74 7.16 7.69
CA THR A 57 -0.66 7.03 8.09
C THR A 57 -1.59 6.84 6.90
N PHE A 58 -2.45 5.81 7.00
CA PHE A 58 -3.53 5.53 6.05
C PHE A 58 -4.82 5.19 6.78
N ASP A 59 -5.95 5.56 6.19
CA ASP A 59 -7.27 5.13 6.66
C ASP A 59 -7.97 4.30 5.59
N LEU A 60 -8.68 3.27 6.00
CA LEU A 60 -9.46 2.38 5.13
C LEU A 60 -10.86 2.23 5.71
N GLY A 61 -11.88 2.45 4.88
CA GLY A 61 -13.27 2.27 5.22
C GLY A 61 -13.98 1.32 4.26
N TRP A 62 -14.96 0.56 4.75
CA TRP A 62 -15.99 -0.04 3.92
C TRP A 62 -17.23 -0.43 4.71
N ASP A 63 -18.35 -0.44 4.02
CA ASP A 63 -19.64 -0.84 4.56
C ASP A 63 -19.97 -2.29 4.25
N THR A 64 -20.70 -2.95 5.15
CA THR A 64 -21.40 -4.21 4.88
C THR A 64 -22.85 -4.10 5.34
N SER A 65 -23.67 -5.12 5.08
CA SER A 65 -25.04 -5.16 5.59
C SER A 65 -25.14 -5.17 7.13
N GLU A 66 -24.08 -5.57 7.82
CA GLU A 66 -24.06 -5.76 9.28
C GLU A 66 -23.24 -4.69 10.00
N ASN A 67 -22.12 -4.30 9.41
CA ASN A 67 -21.05 -3.53 10.05
C ASN A 67 -20.64 -2.35 9.18
N ASP A 68 -20.06 -1.31 9.79
CA ASP A 68 -19.37 -0.20 9.12
C ASP A 68 -17.92 -0.21 9.61
N TYR A 69 -16.98 -0.63 8.76
CA TYR A 69 -15.59 -0.83 9.15
C TYR A 69 -14.79 0.45 8.94
N TRP A 70 -14.20 0.96 10.02
CA TRP A 70 -13.22 2.04 10.00
C TRP A 70 -11.88 1.51 10.48
N ILE A 71 -10.82 1.69 9.69
CA ILE A 71 -9.49 1.17 9.99
C ILE A 71 -8.47 2.28 9.88
N ALA A 72 -7.71 2.49 10.96
CA ALA A 72 -6.58 3.40 10.99
C ALA A 72 -5.27 2.60 10.98
N CYS A 73 -4.40 2.88 10.03
CA CYS A 73 -3.10 2.23 9.88
C CYS A 73 -1.99 3.22 10.25
N ASN A 74 -1.04 2.75 11.07
CA ASN A 74 0.14 3.51 11.46
C ASN A 74 1.40 2.69 11.19
N GLY A 75 2.40 3.30 10.54
CA GLY A 75 3.59 2.57 10.12
C GLY A 75 4.58 3.41 9.35
N ALA A 76 5.27 2.78 8.41
CA ALA A 76 6.23 3.44 7.55
C ALA A 76 6.21 2.85 6.15
N MET A 77 6.25 3.73 5.16
CA MET A 77 6.41 3.39 3.76
C MET A 77 7.90 3.29 3.38
N LYS A 78 8.23 2.25 2.62
CA LYS A 78 9.50 2.10 1.94
C LYS A 78 9.25 1.65 0.52
N ASN A 79 9.56 2.51 -0.44
CA ASN A 79 9.21 2.34 -1.85
C ASN A 79 7.68 2.16 -1.98
N ASN A 80 7.22 1.02 -2.49
CA ASN A 80 5.82 0.68 -2.66
C ASN A 80 5.24 -0.21 -1.54
N VAL A 81 6.00 -0.42 -0.46
CA VAL A 81 5.59 -1.29 0.64
C VAL A 81 5.46 -0.47 1.91
N PHE A 82 4.27 -0.50 2.51
CA PHE A 82 4.03 -0.01 3.87
C PHE A 82 4.08 -1.17 4.85
N THR A 83 4.64 -0.94 6.03
CA THR A 83 4.64 -1.91 7.13
C THR A 83 4.33 -1.18 8.44
N GLY A 84 3.43 -1.75 9.24
CA GLY A 84 2.96 -1.11 10.46
C GLY A 84 1.96 -1.96 11.22
N THR A 85 1.13 -1.29 12.01
CA THR A 85 -0.04 -1.86 12.68
C THR A 85 -1.32 -1.17 12.22
N TYR A 86 -2.46 -1.78 12.50
CA TYR A 86 -3.76 -1.16 12.34
C TYR A 86 -4.70 -1.49 13.49
N ASP A 87 -5.60 -0.54 13.72
CA ASP A 87 -6.76 -0.68 14.58
C ASP A 87 -8.01 -0.68 13.70
N ALA A 88 -9.06 -1.38 14.14
CA ALA A 88 -10.34 -1.41 13.43
C ALA A 88 -11.51 -1.20 14.38
N TRP A 89 -12.50 -0.44 13.93
CA TRP A 89 -13.75 -0.17 14.62
C TRP A 89 -14.94 -0.59 13.77
N ASP A 90 -16.04 -0.91 14.44
CA ASP A 90 -17.35 -1.08 13.81
C ASP A 90 -18.28 0.06 14.21
N GLY A 91 -18.52 0.99 13.28
CA GLY A 91 -19.34 2.18 13.48
C GLY A 91 -20.83 1.89 13.65
N LYS A 92 -21.29 0.65 13.39
CA LYS A 92 -22.68 0.24 13.67
C LYS A 92 -22.86 -0.26 15.10
N LEU A 93 -21.78 -0.51 15.83
CA LEU A 93 -21.84 -0.86 17.25
C LEU A 93 -21.94 0.40 18.11
N VAL A 94 -22.67 0.31 19.22
CA VAL A 94 -22.82 1.42 20.16
C VAL A 94 -21.45 1.81 20.71
N GLY A 95 -21.09 3.09 20.54
CA GLY A 95 -19.87 3.67 21.10
C GLY A 95 -18.60 3.31 20.36
N ASP A 96 -18.66 3.10 19.03
CA ASP A 96 -17.53 2.81 18.14
C ASP A 96 -16.62 1.75 18.75
N SER A 97 -17.14 0.53 18.83
CA SER A 97 -16.41 -0.56 19.48
C SER A 97 -15.20 -0.95 18.63
N GLN A 98 -14.00 -0.82 19.21
CA GLN A 98 -12.78 -1.34 18.61
C GLN A 98 -12.88 -2.87 18.55
N ILE A 99 -12.73 -3.44 17.36
CA ILE A 99 -12.83 -4.88 17.09
C ILE A 99 -11.47 -5.51 16.74
N VAL A 100 -10.48 -4.69 16.39
CA VAL A 100 -9.07 -5.08 16.23
C VAL A 100 -8.19 -4.00 16.84
N ASP A 101 -7.16 -4.44 17.56
CA ASP A 101 -6.21 -3.58 18.27
C ASP A 101 -4.78 -4.02 17.92
N ASP A 102 -3.97 -3.09 17.44
CA ASP A 102 -2.53 -3.24 17.14
C ASP A 102 -2.16 -4.46 16.26
N ALA A 103 -2.99 -4.77 15.26
CA ALA A 103 -2.74 -5.91 14.37
C ALA A 103 -1.65 -5.58 13.34
N ASN A 104 -0.69 -6.47 13.16
CA ASN A 104 0.38 -6.29 12.17
C ASN A 104 -0.17 -6.26 10.74
N ILE A 105 0.38 -5.36 9.93
CA ILE A 105 0.03 -5.22 8.52
C ILE A 105 1.24 -4.89 7.64
N LYS A 106 1.20 -5.44 6.44
CA LYS A 106 2.04 -5.06 5.31
C LYS A 106 1.12 -4.77 4.12
N ILE A 107 1.24 -3.58 3.54
CA ILE A 107 0.48 -3.18 2.36
C ILE A 107 1.46 -3.00 1.21
N THR A 108 1.21 -3.69 0.10
CA THR A 108 1.96 -3.48 -1.14
C THR A 108 1.09 -2.72 -2.12
N PHE A 109 1.58 -1.57 -2.56
CA PHE A 109 0.90 -0.73 -3.55
C PHE A 109 1.47 -0.97 -4.94
N THR A 110 0.59 -0.89 -5.93
CA THR A 110 0.96 -0.77 -7.34
C THR A 110 0.02 0.23 -8.01
N LEU A 111 0.55 0.99 -8.97
CA LEU A 111 -0.20 1.96 -9.74
C LEU A 111 0.02 1.64 -11.22
N ASN A 112 -1.04 1.25 -11.91
CA ASN A 112 -1.02 0.93 -13.34
C ASN A 112 -2.15 1.68 -14.03
N ASP A 113 -1.86 2.41 -15.11
CA ASP A 113 -2.87 3.19 -15.85
C ASP A 113 -3.74 4.09 -14.94
N ASP A 114 -3.11 4.77 -13.97
CA ASP A 114 -3.75 5.60 -12.94
C ASP A 114 -4.75 4.86 -12.03
N LYS A 115 -4.68 3.52 -11.98
CA LYS A 115 -5.47 2.66 -11.11
C LYS A 115 -4.62 2.11 -9.97
N LEU A 116 -5.06 2.36 -8.74
CA LEU A 116 -4.39 1.86 -7.55
C LEU A 116 -4.79 0.41 -7.27
N THR A 117 -3.80 -0.39 -6.91
CA THR A 117 -4.01 -1.69 -6.26
C THR A 117 -3.28 -1.70 -4.92
N ALA A 118 -3.97 -2.13 -3.88
CA ALA A 118 -3.45 -2.32 -2.53
C ALA A 118 -3.63 -3.78 -2.10
N THR A 119 -2.53 -4.47 -1.85
CA THR A 119 -2.51 -5.86 -1.37
C THR A 119 -2.10 -5.87 0.10
N PHE A 120 -2.96 -6.42 0.94
CA PHE A 120 -2.82 -6.45 2.38
C PHE A 120 -2.41 -7.85 2.84
N GLU A 121 -1.36 -7.91 3.65
CA GLU A 121 -0.87 -9.13 4.30
C GLU A 121 -0.71 -8.86 5.80
N GLY A 122 -0.90 -9.88 6.63
CA GLY A 122 -0.62 -9.75 8.07
C GLY A 122 -1.56 -10.59 8.90
N SER A 123 -2.29 -9.95 9.81
CA SER A 123 -3.23 -10.64 10.70
C SER A 123 -4.60 -9.97 10.71
N GLY A 124 -5.62 -10.74 11.08
CA GLY A 124 -6.97 -10.24 11.30
C GLY A 124 -7.78 -9.97 10.03
N LEU A 125 -8.53 -8.87 10.05
CA LEU A 125 -9.52 -8.49 9.04
C LEU A 125 -8.91 -8.27 7.65
N LEU A 126 -7.69 -7.73 7.59
CA LEU A 126 -7.04 -7.35 6.34
C LEU A 126 -6.14 -8.42 5.74
N ASP A 127 -5.90 -9.55 6.44
CA ASP A 127 -4.98 -10.56 5.95
C ASP A 127 -5.41 -11.19 4.60
N GLY A 128 -4.58 -11.06 3.57
CA GLY A 128 -4.86 -11.57 2.23
C GLY A 128 -5.96 -10.82 1.48
N VAL A 129 -6.36 -9.62 1.94
CA VAL A 129 -7.27 -8.75 1.19
C VAL A 129 -6.51 -8.10 0.04
N THR A 130 -7.16 -7.95 -1.11
CA THR A 130 -6.62 -7.18 -2.23
C THR A 130 -7.71 -6.29 -2.78
N LEU A 131 -7.41 -4.99 -2.87
CA LEU A 131 -8.25 -3.98 -3.49
C LEU A 131 -7.60 -3.58 -4.82
N THR A 132 -8.35 -3.62 -5.91
CA THR A 132 -7.85 -3.38 -7.27
C THR A 132 -8.73 -2.37 -7.97
N GLU A 133 -8.20 -1.73 -9.02
CA GLU A 133 -8.93 -0.76 -9.84
C GLU A 133 -9.36 0.50 -9.06
N GLY A 134 -8.62 0.87 -8.02
CA GLY A 134 -8.88 2.06 -7.23
C GLY A 134 -8.83 3.32 -8.09
N VAL A 135 -9.82 4.19 -7.93
CA VAL A 135 -9.95 5.44 -8.68
C VAL A 135 -9.68 6.61 -7.77
N LYS A 136 -8.72 7.45 -8.16
CA LYS A 136 -8.36 8.65 -7.41
C LYS A 136 -9.52 9.65 -7.43
N GLN A 137 -9.89 10.15 -6.26
CA GLN A 137 -10.90 11.18 -6.13
C GLN A 137 -10.27 12.57 -6.26
N VAL A 138 -11.01 13.51 -6.87
CA VAL A 138 -10.62 14.91 -7.01
C VAL A 138 -11.70 15.74 -6.33
N TYR A 139 -11.39 16.28 -5.16
CA TYR A 139 -12.24 17.16 -4.39
C TYR A 139 -11.88 18.63 -4.61
#